data_AF-B7ZD25-F1
#
_entry.id   AF-B7ZD25-F1
#
_cell.length_a   1.000
_cell.length_b   1.000
_cell.length_c   1.000
_cell.angle_alpha   90.00
_cell.angle_beta   90.00
_cell.angle_gamma   90.00
#
_symmetry.space_group_name_H-M   'P 1'
#
loop_
_entity.id
_entity.type
_entity.pdbx_description
1 polymer ?
#
loop_
_entity_poly.entity_id
_entity_poly.type
_entity_poly.pdbx_seq_one_letter_code
_entity_poly.pdbx_strand_id
1 'polypeptide(L)'
;MSSMQMDPELAKQLFFEGATVVILNMPKGTEFGIDYNSWEVGPKFRGVKMIPPGIHFLYYSSVDKANPREVGPRMGFFLSLKQRGLTVLRWNAVQEEVDLSPAPEAEVEAMRANLPDLDQFLGP
;
A
#
# COMPACT_ATOMS: atom_id res chain seq x y z
N MET A 1 -10.67 14.19 11.25
CA MET A 1 -10.35 12.75 11.21
C MET A 1 -9.65 12.41 12.51
N SER A 2 -10.16 11.43 13.26
CA SER A 2 -9.55 11.01 14.52
C SER A 2 -8.14 10.50 14.21
N SER A 3 -7.11 11.14 14.75
CA SER A 3 -5.80 10.53 14.81
C SER A 3 -5.92 9.33 15.76
N MET A 4 -6.26 8.15 15.23
CA MET A 4 -6.08 6.92 15.96
C MET A 4 -4.57 6.76 16.16
N GLN A 5 -4.06 7.26 17.28
CA GLN A 5 -2.71 6.92 17.71
C GLN A 5 -2.72 5.42 17.95
N MET A 6 -2.02 4.69 17.09
CA MET A 6 -1.79 3.27 17.26
C MET A 6 -1.16 3.06 18.64
N ASP A 7 -1.69 2.11 19.40
CA ASP A 7 -1.14 1.72 20.68
C ASP A 7 0.37 1.39 20.53
N PRO A 8 1.28 1.99 21.32
CA PRO A 8 2.72 1.79 21.15
C PRO A 8 3.18 0.34 21.25
N GLU A 9 2.50 -0.50 22.03
CA GLU A 9 2.83 -1.93 22.13
C GLU A 9 2.44 -2.67 20.86
N LEU A 10 1.22 -2.43 20.36
CA LEU A 10 0.78 -2.92 19.07
C LEU A 10 1.69 -2.44 17.92
N ALA A 11 2.11 -1.18 17.92
CA ALA A 11 3.02 -0.64 16.91
C ALA A 11 4.37 -1.36 16.89
N LYS A 12 4.94 -1.64 18.08
CA LYS A 12 6.17 -2.45 18.18
C LYS A 12 5.96 -3.86 17.66
N GLN A 13 4.85 -4.50 18.02
CA GLN A 13 4.56 -5.85 17.54
C GLN A 13 4.43 -5.87 16.00
N LEU A 14 3.65 -4.97 15.42
CA LEU A 14 3.43 -4.89 13.98
C LEU A 14 4.68 -4.45 13.22
N PHE A 15 5.57 -3.67 13.82
CA PHE A 15 6.88 -3.37 13.24
C PHE A 15 7.71 -4.65 13.02
N PHE A 16 7.64 -5.62 13.95
CA PHE A 16 8.38 -6.87 13.82
C PHE A 16 7.64 -7.97 13.06
N GLU A 17 6.31 -8.01 13.12
CA GLU A 17 5.50 -9.14 12.65
C GLU A 17 4.58 -8.79 11.47
N GLY A 18 4.34 -7.50 11.25
CA GLY A 18 3.42 -7.01 10.24
C GLY A 18 3.89 -7.33 8.82
N ALA A 19 2.91 -7.49 7.95
CA ALA A 19 3.13 -7.55 6.52
C ALA A 19 3.38 -6.15 5.95
N THR A 20 3.96 -6.13 4.75
CA THR A 20 4.20 -4.93 3.95
C THR A 20 3.60 -5.13 2.56
N VAL A 21 2.88 -4.12 2.09
CA VAL A 21 2.38 -4.05 0.71
C VAL A 21 3.05 -2.85 0.04
N VAL A 22 3.82 -3.11 -1.01
CA VAL A 22 4.42 -2.10 -1.88
C VAL A 22 3.58 -2.00 -3.15
N ILE A 23 3.31 -0.77 -3.61
CA ILE A 23 2.58 -0.49 -4.83
C ILE A 23 3.40 0.48 -5.66
N LEU A 24 3.96 -0.03 -6.76
CA LEU A 24 4.80 0.76 -7.65
C LEU A 24 3.96 1.62 -8.59
N ASN A 25 4.46 2.83 -8.87
CA ASN A 25 3.96 3.73 -9.91
C ASN A 25 2.51 4.21 -9.74
N MET A 26 1.95 4.13 -8.54
CA MET A 26 0.62 4.68 -8.28
C MET A 26 0.63 6.22 -8.45
N PRO A 27 -0.32 6.80 -9.20
CA PRO A 27 -0.30 8.24 -9.49
C PRO A 27 -0.50 9.09 -8.23
N LYS A 28 0.28 10.17 -8.11
CA LYS A 28 0.09 11.18 -7.07
C LYS A 28 -1.32 11.78 -7.16
N GLY A 29 -2.00 11.92 -6.03
CA GLY A 29 -3.38 12.41 -5.94
C GLY A 29 -4.43 11.29 -5.95
N THR A 30 -4.03 10.05 -6.22
CA THR A 30 -4.92 8.88 -6.08
C THR A 30 -5.36 8.77 -4.63
N GLU A 31 -6.65 8.55 -4.39
CA GLU A 31 -7.10 8.11 -3.06
C GLU A 31 -6.71 6.65 -2.91
N PHE A 32 -5.98 6.31 -1.86
CA PHE A 32 -5.57 4.94 -1.55
C PHE A 32 -6.02 4.59 -0.14
N GLY A 33 -6.50 3.37 0.08
CA GLY A 33 -6.85 2.90 1.41
C GLY A 33 -6.70 1.41 1.63
N ILE A 34 -6.58 1.05 2.89
CA ILE A 34 -6.61 -0.31 3.39
C ILE A 34 -7.54 -0.37 4.60
N ASP A 35 -8.53 -1.24 4.55
CA ASP A 35 -9.61 -1.37 5.51
C ASP A 35 -10.28 -0.02 5.83
N TYR A 36 -10.10 0.52 7.03
CA TYR A 36 -10.68 1.80 7.44
C TYR A 36 -9.76 3.01 7.21
N ASN A 37 -8.49 2.77 6.86
CA ASN A 37 -7.53 3.85 6.64
C ASN A 37 -7.55 4.29 5.18
N SER A 38 -7.49 5.59 4.95
CA SER A 38 -7.33 6.19 3.63
C SER A 38 -6.39 7.37 3.64
N TRP A 39 -5.69 7.56 2.53
CA TRP A 39 -4.70 8.60 2.31
C TRP A 39 -4.75 9.07 0.85
N GLU A 40 -4.35 10.31 0.61
CA GLU A 40 -3.98 10.76 -0.72
C GLU A 40 -2.53 10.37 -1.01
N VAL A 41 -2.30 9.72 -2.15
CA VAL A 41 -0.97 9.30 -2.59
C VAL A 41 -0.08 10.53 -2.83
N GLY A 42 0.91 10.71 -1.96
CA GLY A 42 1.94 11.75 -2.10
C GLY A 42 3.13 11.33 -2.98
N PRO A 43 4.08 12.24 -3.25
CA PRO A 43 5.21 11.98 -4.15
C PRO A 43 6.19 10.91 -3.64
N LYS A 44 6.14 10.59 -2.35
CA LYS A 44 6.98 9.58 -1.70
C LYS A 44 6.24 8.29 -1.40
N PHE A 45 4.91 8.27 -1.47
CA PHE A 45 4.15 7.10 -1.04
C PHE A 45 4.42 5.92 -1.98
N ARG A 46 4.79 4.77 -1.41
CA ARG A 46 5.03 3.53 -2.16
C ARG A 46 4.31 2.32 -1.56
N GLY A 47 3.51 2.49 -0.51
CA GLY A 47 2.82 1.38 0.13
C GLY A 47 2.58 1.57 1.63
N VAL A 48 2.20 0.47 2.28
CA VAL A 48 1.86 0.40 3.71
C VAL A 48 2.59 -0.76 4.35
N LYS A 49 3.10 -0.54 5.57
CA LYS A 49 3.76 -1.55 6.42
C LYS A 49 2.97 -1.72 7.72
N MET A 50 3.44 -2.61 8.59
CA MET A 50 2.80 -2.87 9.88
C MET A 50 1.34 -3.36 9.74
N ILE A 51 1.02 -4.02 8.62
CA ILE A 51 -0.32 -4.56 8.40
C ILE A 51 -0.41 -5.88 9.18
N PRO A 52 -1.42 -6.09 10.05
CA PRO A 52 -1.62 -7.37 10.71
C PRO A 52 -1.67 -8.54 9.70
N PRO A 53 -1.24 -9.76 10.07
CA PRO A 53 -1.47 -10.93 9.23
C PRO A 53 -2.98 -11.23 9.16
N GLY A 54 -3.50 -11.54 7.97
CA GLY A 54 -4.94 -11.79 7.80
C GLY A 54 -5.48 -11.37 6.45
N ILE A 55 -6.82 -11.24 6.37
CA ILE A 55 -7.51 -10.73 5.20
C ILE A 55 -7.70 -9.22 5.37
N HIS A 56 -7.30 -8.47 4.35
CA HIS A 56 -7.44 -7.01 4.28
C HIS A 56 -8.11 -6.60 2.98
N PHE A 57 -8.90 -5.54 3.02
CA PHE A 57 -9.49 -4.95 1.83
C PHE A 57 -8.70 -3.71 1.42
N LEU A 58 -8.03 -3.79 0.28
CA LEU A 58 -7.30 -2.68 -0.31
C LEU A 58 -8.17 -2.03 -1.39
N TYR A 59 -8.25 -0.71 -1.37
CA TYR A 59 -9.04 0.05 -2.33
C TYR A 59 -8.33 1.32 -2.78
N TYR A 60 -8.76 1.84 -3.92
CA TYR A 60 -8.25 3.09 -4.46
C TYR A 60 -9.29 3.75 -5.38
N SER A 61 -9.18 5.06 -5.52
CA SER A 61 -9.95 5.88 -6.45
C SER A 61 -8.93 6.66 -7.29
N SER A 62 -8.76 6.27 -8.57
CA SER A 62 -7.74 6.83 -9.45
C SER A 62 -7.91 8.34 -9.60
N VAL A 63 -6.83 9.11 -9.52
CA VAL A 63 -6.86 10.55 -9.79
C VAL A 63 -7.16 10.83 -11.26
N ASP A 64 -7.97 11.86 -11.51
CA ASP A 64 -8.19 12.35 -12.87
C ASP A 64 -6.94 13.09 -13.38
N LYS A 65 -6.49 12.72 -14.59
CA LYS A 65 -5.27 13.27 -15.23
C LYS A 65 -5.41 14.75 -15.62
N ALA A 66 -6.63 15.18 -15.96
CA ALA A 66 -6.94 16.56 -16.37
C ALA A 66 -7.34 17.44 -15.18
N ASN A 67 -7.98 16.88 -14.16
CA ASN A 67 -8.39 17.58 -12.95
C ASN A 67 -7.91 16.85 -11.68
N PRO A 68 -6.70 17.16 -11.17
CA PRO A 68 -6.12 16.48 -10.01
C PRO A 68 -6.86 16.64 -8.68
N ARG A 69 -8.00 17.35 -8.66
CA ARG A 69 -8.90 17.49 -7.51
C ARG A 69 -10.03 16.46 -7.52
N GLU A 70 -10.18 15.71 -8.60
CA GLU A 70 -11.21 14.70 -8.78
C GLU A 70 -10.60 13.29 -8.82
N VAL A 71 -11.36 12.33 -8.33
CA VAL A 71 -11.02 10.91 -8.36
C VAL A 71 -12.16 10.12 -9.01
N GLY A 72 -11.80 9.05 -9.70
CA GLY A 72 -12.73 8.13 -10.34
C GLY A 72 -13.46 7.22 -9.34
N PRO A 73 -14.26 6.27 -9.85
CA PRO A 73 -14.94 5.28 -9.03
C PRO A 73 -13.96 4.46 -8.18
N ARG A 74 -14.40 4.08 -6.96
CA ARG A 74 -13.60 3.24 -6.07
C ARG A 74 -13.50 1.81 -6.61
N MET A 75 -12.28 1.32 -6.73
CA MET A 75 -11.97 -0.07 -7.00
C MET A 75 -11.27 -0.68 -5.80
N GLY A 76 -11.29 -2.01 -5.68
CA GLY A 76 -10.62 -2.68 -4.58
C GLY A 76 -10.63 -4.19 -4.69
N PHE A 77 -9.80 -4.82 -3.87
CA PHE A 77 -9.57 -6.26 -3.86
C PHE A 77 -9.17 -6.72 -2.45
N PHE A 78 -9.36 -8.00 -2.19
CA PHE A 78 -8.94 -8.62 -0.94
C PHE A 78 -7.52 -9.17 -1.06
N LEU A 79 -6.70 -8.94 -0.03
CA LEU A 79 -5.39 -9.55 0.13
C LEU A 79 -5.41 -10.50 1.32
N SER A 80 -4.76 -11.66 1.18
CA SER A 80 -4.42 -12.53 2.31
C SER A 80 -2.94 -12.39 2.62
N LEU A 81 -2.63 -11.66 3.69
CA LEU A 81 -1.26 -11.32 4.09
C LEU A 81 -0.73 -12.29 5.12
N LYS A 82 0.53 -12.70 4.94
CA LYS A 82 1.26 -13.55 5.88
C LYS A 82 2.09 -12.71 6.83
N GLN A 83 2.38 -13.25 8.02
CA GLN A 83 3.31 -12.63 8.96
C GLN A 83 4.64 -12.34 8.28
N ARG A 84 5.14 -11.09 8.38
CA ARG A 84 6.34 -10.60 7.69
C ARG A 84 6.33 -10.75 6.16
N GLY A 85 5.14 -10.95 5.58
CA GLY A 85 4.94 -11.05 4.14
C GLY A 85 5.28 -9.73 3.44
N LEU A 86 5.84 -9.83 2.25
CA LEU A 86 6.03 -8.68 1.35
C LEU A 86 5.25 -8.95 0.08
N THR A 87 4.27 -8.11 -0.19
CA THR A 87 3.49 -8.13 -1.44
C THR A 87 3.92 -6.95 -2.28
N VAL A 88 4.35 -7.20 -3.52
CA VAL A 88 4.74 -6.16 -4.47
C VAL A 88 3.72 -6.12 -5.59
N LEU A 89 3.04 -4.98 -5.73
CA LEU A 89 2.03 -4.70 -6.74
C LEU A 89 2.48 -3.53 -7.63
N ARG A 90 1.79 -3.34 -8.75
CA ARG A 90 2.12 -2.27 -9.71
C ARG A 90 0.87 -1.60 -10.25
N TRP A 91 0.91 -0.29 -10.41
CA TRP A 91 -0.09 0.44 -11.17
C TRP A 91 0.06 0.20 -12.67
N ASN A 92 -1.03 -0.18 -13.33
CA ASN A 92 -1.14 -0.22 -14.78
C ASN A 92 -1.78 1.07 -15.27
N ALA A 93 -0.98 1.98 -15.83
CA ALA A 93 -1.44 3.28 -16.29
C ALA A 93 -2.38 3.25 -17.53
N VAL A 94 -2.42 2.11 -18.24
CA VAL A 94 -3.27 1.93 -19.42
C VAL A 94 -4.67 1.48 -18.99
N GLN A 95 -4.76 0.58 -18.03
CA GLN A 95 -6.05 0.12 -17.48
C GLN A 95 -6.56 1.02 -16.35
N GLU A 96 -5.68 1.84 -15.77
CA GLU A 96 -5.96 2.62 -14.56
C GLU A 96 -6.36 1.73 -13.37
N GLU A 97 -5.65 0.61 -13.23
CA GLU A 97 -5.88 -0.39 -12.18
C GLU A 97 -4.56 -0.85 -11.55
N VAL A 98 -4.65 -1.44 -10.35
CA VAL A 98 -3.54 -2.17 -9.73
C VAL A 98 -3.48 -3.57 -10.33
N ASP A 99 -2.32 -3.92 -10.89
CA ASP A 99 -2.00 -5.24 -11.39
C ASP A 99 -1.81 -6.21 -10.21
N LEU A 100 -2.65 -7.25 -10.17
CA LEU A 100 -2.66 -8.28 -9.13
C LEU A 100 -1.83 -9.51 -9.51
N SER A 101 -1.18 -9.50 -10.67
CA SER A 101 -0.24 -10.56 -11.02
C SER A 101 0.93 -10.59 -10.03
N PRO A 102 1.41 -11.78 -9.62
CA PRO A 102 2.55 -11.87 -8.72
C PRO A 102 3.79 -11.22 -9.35
N ALA A 103 4.45 -10.34 -8.60
CA ALA A 103 5.76 -9.84 -9.00
C ALA A 103 6.77 -11.00 -9.09
N PRO A 104 7.77 -10.92 -9.98
CA PRO A 104 8.85 -11.90 -10.04
C PRO A 104 9.53 -12.07 -8.68
N GLU A 105 9.83 -13.31 -8.29
CA GLU A 105 10.44 -13.62 -6.99
C GLU A 105 11.73 -12.83 -6.75
N ALA A 106 12.56 -12.65 -7.79
CA ALA A 106 13.77 -11.85 -7.73
C ALA A 106 13.50 -10.36 -7.41
N GLU A 107 12.40 -9.78 -7.90
CA GLU A 107 12.00 -8.40 -7.57
C GLU A 107 11.55 -8.30 -6.10
N VAL A 108 10.77 -9.29 -5.64
CA VAL A 108 10.32 -9.36 -4.24
C VAL A 108 11.51 -9.48 -3.29
N GLU A 109 12.48 -10.35 -3.59
CA GLU A 109 13.66 -10.54 -2.74
C GLU A 109 14.61 -9.33 -2.77
N ALA A 110 14.79 -8.69 -3.93
CA ALA A 110 15.54 -7.45 -4.03
C ALA A 110 14.89 -6.32 -3.20
N MET A 111 13.56 -6.19 -3.25
CA MET A 111 12.84 -5.23 -2.41
C MET A 111 12.92 -5.58 -0.93
N ARG A 112 12.82 -6.87 -0.57
CA ARG A 112 12.96 -7.34 0.80
C ARG A 112 14.32 -6.96 1.39
N ALA A 113 15.39 -7.15 0.62
CA ALA A 113 16.74 -6.74 1.02
C ALA A 113 16.87 -5.22 1.20
N ASN A 114 16.09 -4.44 0.45
CA ASN A 114 16.09 -2.98 0.48
C ASN A 114 14.98 -2.36 1.37
N LEU A 115 14.26 -3.18 2.16
CA LEU A 115 13.18 -2.70 3.03
C LEU A 115 13.59 -1.58 4.00
N PRO A 116 14.80 -1.59 4.62
CA PRO A 116 15.23 -0.50 5.49
C PRO A 116 15.25 0.86 4.80
N ASP A 117 15.70 0.93 3.55
CA ASP A 117 15.73 2.17 2.78
C ASP A 117 14.34 2.56 2.25
N LEU A 118 13.50 1.55 2.00
CA LEU A 118 12.11 1.73 1.58
C LEU A 118 11.21 2.24 2.71
N ASP A 119 11.58 2.01 3.97
CA ASP A 119 10.77 2.27 5.17
C ASP A 119 10.17 3.69 5.22
N GLN A 120 10.95 4.69 4.78
CA GLN A 120 10.56 6.10 4.73
C GLN A 120 9.46 6.42 3.69
N PHE A 121 9.18 5.49 2.78
CA PHE A 121 8.20 5.62 1.71
C PHE A 121 6.91 4.84 2.01
N LEU A 122 6.85 4.17 3.17
CA LEU A 122 5.74 3.31 3.58
C LEU A 122 4.94 3.96 4.73
N GLY A 123 3.62 4.03 4.55
CA GLY A 123 2.71 4.43 5.61
C GLY A 123 2.62 3.37 6.72
N PRO A 124 2.48 3.78 7.99
CA PRO A 124 2.22 2.87 9.10
C PRO A 124 0.79 2.30 9.09
#